data_AF-A0A800IJP8-F1
#
_entry.id   AF-A0A800IJP8-F1
#
_cell.length_a   1.000
_cell.length_b   1.000
_cell.length_c   1.000
_cell.angle_alpha   90.00
_cell.angle_beta   90.00
_cell.angle_gamma   90.00
#
_symmetry.space_group_name_H-M   'P 1'
#
loop_
_entity.id
_entity.type
_entity.pdbx_description
1 polymer ?
#
loop_
_entity_poly.entity_id
_entity_poly.type
_entity_poly.pdbx_seq_one_letter_code
_entity_poly.pdbx_strand_id
1 'polypeptide(L)' 'MGTDQPYWSTVSSPDLLSVHTVSGGIRTFNLPHQVEVVYDLYDEQILARNVMAFNVELSPASTTLYYTGKEKLLDTLK' A
#
# COMPACT_ATOMS: atom_id res chain seq x y z
N MET A 1 27.50 17.56 21.06
CA MET A 1 26.28 16.78 21.33
C MET A 1 25.42 16.86 20.09
N GLY A 2 25.65 15.97 19.14
CA GLY A 2 24.81 15.82 17.95
C GLY A 2 23.79 14.73 18.23
N THR A 3 22.50 15.06 18.16
CA THR A 3 21.47 14.04 18.17
C THR A 3 21.30 13.55 16.74
N ASP A 4 21.86 12.39 16.44
CA ASP A 4 21.47 11.59 15.29
C ASP A 4 19.99 11.22 15.45
N GLN A 5 19.11 12.02 14.84
CA GLN A 5 17.73 11.58 14.61
C GLN A 5 17.73 10.73 13.34
N PRO A 6 17.26 9.47 13.39
CA PRO A 6 17.23 8.64 12.20
C PRO A 6 16.24 9.21 11.18
N TYR A 7 16.71 9.39 9.95
CA TYR A 7 15.91 9.78 8.79
C TYR A 7 15.04 8.59 8.36
N TRP A 8 13.90 8.40 9.01
CA TRP A 8 12.78 7.70 8.39
C TRP A 8 11.60 8.66 8.38
N SER A 9 11.43 9.37 7.26
CA SER A 9 10.14 9.98 6.96
C SER A 9 9.29 8.88 6.34
N THR A 10 8.38 8.28 7.11
CA THR A 10 7.32 7.46 6.50
C THR A 10 6.54 8.39 5.58
N VAL A 11 6.70 8.25 4.27
CA VAL A 11 5.87 8.95 3.29
C VAL A 11 4.49 8.32 3.38
N SER A 12 3.64 8.87 4.25
CA SER A 12 2.21 8.59 4.28
C SER A 12 1.53 9.69 3.51
N SER A 13 1.32 9.48 2.22
CA SER A 13 0.14 10.09 1.60
C SER A 13 -1.05 9.21 2.04
N PRO A 14 -2.23 9.78 2.34
CA PRO A 14 -3.37 9.01 2.83
C PRO A 14 -3.76 7.84 1.91
N ASP A 15 -3.39 7.93 0.63
CA ASP A 15 -3.74 6.95 -0.39
C ASP A 15 -2.60 5.98 -0.73
N LEU A 16 -1.44 6.04 -0.04
CA LEU A 16 -0.31 5.13 -0.30
C LEU A 16 -0.01 4.25 0.90
N LEU A 17 0.06 2.95 0.65
CA LEU A 17 0.38 1.93 1.65
C LEU A 17 1.62 1.13 1.19
N SER A 18 2.77 1.40 1.80
CA SER A 18 3.97 0.58 1.64
C SER A 18 4.01 -0.54 2.68
N VAL A 19 4.20 -1.77 2.23
CA VAL A 19 4.29 -2.96 3.08
C VAL A 19 5.66 -3.61 2.90
N HIS A 20 6.42 -3.71 3.99
CA HIS A 20 7.69 -4.42 4.04
C HIS A 20 7.48 -5.76 4.74
N THR A 21 7.71 -6.85 4.01
CA THR A 21 7.38 -8.20 4.48
C THR A 21 8.66 -8.95 4.83
N VAL A 22 8.83 -9.30 6.11
CA VAL A 22 9.89 -10.24 6.53
C VAL A 22 9.43 -11.68 6.27
N SER A 23 8.28 -12.07 6.83
CA SER A 23 7.65 -13.38 6.62
C SER A 23 6.37 -13.25 5.79
N GLY A 24 6.29 -14.02 4.72
CA GLY A 24 5.19 -13.98 3.75
C GLY A 24 3.86 -14.55 4.25
N GLY A 25 2.99 -14.83 3.28
CA GLY A 25 1.68 -15.45 3.45
C GLY A 25 0.51 -14.47 3.35
N ILE A 26 -0.69 -15.00 3.60
CA ILE A 26 -1.94 -14.24 3.44
C ILE A 26 -2.10 -13.23 4.57
N ARG A 27 -2.45 -12.00 4.22
CA ARG A 27 -2.79 -10.93 5.17
C ARG A 27 -4.05 -10.21 4.72
N THR A 28 -4.81 -9.74 5.70
CA THR A 28 -5.92 -8.81 5.50
C THR A 28 -5.50 -7.44 6.00
N PHE A 29 -5.57 -6.43 5.13
CA PHE A 29 -5.37 -5.04 5.51
C PHE A 29 -6.72 -4.34 5.64
N ASN A 30 -6.97 -3.73 6.80
CA ASN A 30 -8.13 -2.86 7.03
C ASN A 30 -7.73 -1.41 6.73
N LEU A 31 -8.56 -0.73 5.94
CA LEU A 31 -8.38 0.66 5.55
C LEU A 31 -9.13 1.58 6.52
N PRO A 32 -8.63 2.80 6.78
CA PRO A 32 -9.26 3.73 7.70
C PRO A 32 -10.63 4.26 7.22
N HIS A 33 -10.94 4.11 5.93
CA HIS A 33 -12.20 4.47 5.30
C HIS A 33 -12.41 3.62 4.03
N GLN A 34 -13.61 3.68 3.45
CA GLN A 34 -13.89 3.02 2.18
C GLN A 34 -13.15 3.71 1.03
N VAL A 35 -12.45 2.93 0.21
CA VAL A 35 -11.73 3.41 -0.98
C VAL A 35 -12.37 2.86 -2.25
N GLU A 36 -12.25 3.60 -3.37
CA GLU A 36 -12.81 3.17 -4.66
C GLU A 36 -11.99 2.04 -5.27
N VAL A 37 -10.66 2.09 -5.13
CA VAL A 37 -9.74 1.09 -5.68
C VAL A 37 -8.57 0.81 -4.75
N VAL A 38 -8.15 -0.46 -4.71
CA VAL A 38 -6.84 -0.89 -4.22
C VAL A 38 -6.05 -1.39 -5.43
N TYR A 39 -4.92 -0.74 -5.72
CA TYR A 39 -4.08 -1.02 -6.87
C TYR A 39 -2.66 -1.35 -6.41
N ASP A 40 -2.11 -2.47 -6.87
CA ASP A 40 -0.70 -2.79 -6.70
C ASP A 40 0.11 -1.99 -7.73
N LEU A 41 0.96 -1.09 -7.22
CA LEU A 41 1.78 -0.21 -8.06
C LEU A 41 3.00 -0.91 -8.66
N TYR A 42 3.40 -2.07 -8.15
CA TYR A 42 4.53 -2.85 -8.70
C TYR A 42 4.06 -3.94 -9.64
N ASP A 43 2.97 -4.62 -9.32
CA ASP A 43 2.38 -5.66 -10.17
C ASP A 43 1.37 -5.11 -11.19
N GLU A 44 1.11 -3.80 -11.16
CA GLU A 44 0.21 -3.08 -12.07
C GLU A 44 -1.21 -3.69 -12.15
N GLN A 45 -1.77 -4.07 -11.02
CA GLN A 45 -3.05 -4.78 -10.95
C GLN A 45 -4.02 -4.19 -9.94
N ILE A 46 -5.32 -4.21 -10.29
CA ILE A 46 -6.40 -3.89 -9.35
C ILE A 46 -6.66 -5.12 -8.48
N LEU A 47 -6.49 -4.96 -7.17
CA LEU A 47 -6.72 -6.01 -6.18
C LEU A 47 -8.17 -6.01 -5.65
N ALA A 48 -8.75 -4.82 -5.49
CA ALA A 48 -10.10 -4.67 -4.94
C ALA A 48 -10.75 -3.33 -5.36
N ARG A 49 -12.08 -3.26 -5.26
CA ARG A 49 -12.89 -2.09 -5.59
C ARG A 49 -13.98 -1.84 -4.56
N ASN A 50 -14.22 -0.59 -4.18
CA ASN A 50 -15.27 -0.17 -3.23
C ASN A 50 -15.19 -0.95 -1.90
N VAL A 51 -14.00 -1.00 -1.31
CA VAL A 51 -13.74 -1.82 -0.11
C VAL A 51 -13.22 -0.98 1.06
N MET A 52 -13.40 -1.52 2.27
CA MET A 52 -12.71 -1.06 3.49
C MET A 52 -11.61 -2.02 3.94
N ALA A 53 -11.45 -3.17 3.28
CA ALA A 53 -10.40 -4.13 3.57
C ALA A 53 -10.09 -4.95 2.32
N PHE A 54 -8.87 -5.47 2.23
CA PHE A 54 -8.46 -6.34 1.13
C PHE A 54 -7.50 -7.42 1.61
N ASN A 55 -7.51 -8.56 0.91
CA ASN A 55 -6.63 -9.69 1.17
C ASN A 55 -5.53 -9.75 0.12
N VAL A 56 -4.31 -10.03 0.55
CA VAL A 56 -3.15 -10.25 -0.33
C VAL A 56 -2.30 -11.39 0.17
N GLU A 57 -1.67 -12.11 -0.76
CA GLU A 57 -0.58 -13.03 -0.45
C GLU A 57 0.75 -12.27 -0.59
N LEU A 58 1.46 -12.11 0.53
CA LEU A 58 2.74 -11.42 0.52
C LEU A 58 3.88 -12.42 0.34
N SER A 59 4.81 -12.12 -0.55
CA SER A 59 6.07 -12.86 -0.64
C SER A 59 6.95 -12.59 0.60
N PRO A 60 7.72 -13.57 1.10
CA PRO A 60 8.73 -13.31 2.14
C PRO A 60 9.85 -12.41 1.61
N ALA A 61 10.50 -11.66 2.52
CA ALA A 61 11.61 -10.75 2.20
C ALA A 61 11.35 -9.80 1.01
N SER A 62 10.15 -9.21 0.95
CA SER A 62 9.71 -8.37 -0.16
C SER A 62 9.21 -6.99 0.28
N THR A 63 8.99 -6.11 -0.69
CA THR A 63 8.27 -4.86 -0.51
C THR A 63 7.20 -4.75 -1.58
N THR A 64 5.98 -4.39 -1.17
CA THR A 64 4.84 -4.12 -2.06
C THR A 64 4.32 -2.72 -1.77
N LEU A 65 3.88 -2.01 -2.81
CA LEU A 65 3.34 -0.67 -2.69
C LEU A 65 1.93 -0.63 -3.27
N TYR A 66 0.95 -0.24 -2.45
CA TYR A 66 -0.43 -0.14 -2.87
C TYR A 66 -0.88 1.33 -2.93
N TYR A 67 -1.67 1.65 -3.94
CA TYR A 67 -2.53 2.82 -3.98
C TYR A 67 -3.93 2.46 -3.48
N THR A 68 -4.47 3.20 -2.52
CA THR A 68 -5.78 2.97 -1.89
C THR A 68 -6.60 4.25 -1.92
N GLY A 69 -7.22 4.56 -3.05
CA GLY A 69 -7.85 5.87 -3.25
C GLY A 69 -8.89 5.88 -4.37
N LYS A 70 -8.94 6.98 -5.13
CA LYS A 70 -9.90 7.22 -6.21
C LYS A 70 -9.43 6.61 -7.52
N GLU A 71 -10.33 5.94 -8.22
CA GLU A 71 -9.97 5.24 -9.47
C GLU A 71 -9.46 6.20 -10.55
N LYS A 72 -10.03 7.41 -10.63
CA LYS A 72 -9.65 8.43 -11.62
C LYS A 72 -8.15 8.82 -11.56
N LEU A 73 -7.49 8.66 -10.42
CA LEU A 73 -6.06 8.94 -10.29
C LEU A 73 -5.18 7.88 -10.96
N LEU A 74 -5.68 6.65 -11.18
CA LEU A 74 -4.91 5.63 -11.91
C LEU A 74 -4.66 6.03 -13.37
N ASP A 75 -5.54 6.84 -13.96
CA ASP A 75 -5.35 7.36 -15.33
C ASP A 75 -4.12 8.25 -15.48
N THR A 76 -3.58 8.79 -14.37
CA THR A 76 -2.38 9.65 -14.40
C THR A 76 -1.07 8.89 -14.25
N LEU A 77 -1.11 7.56 -14.09
CA LEU A 77 0.10 6.72 -14.00
C LEU A 77 0.67 6.31 -15.36
N LYS A 78 -0.02 6.65 -16.46
CA LYS A 78 0.39 6.40 -17.85
C LYS A 78 1.22 7.54 -18.41
#